data_AF-A0A662H0X4-F1
#
_entry.id   AF-A0A662H0X4-F1
#
_cell.length_a   1.000
_cell.length_b   1.000
_cell.length_c   1.000
_cell.angle_alpha   90.00
_cell.angle_beta   90.00
_cell.angle_gamma   90.00
#
_symmetry.space_group_name_H-M   'P 1'
#
loop_
_entity.id
_entity.type
_entity.pdbx_description
1 polymer ?
#
loop_
_entity_poly.entity_id
_entity_poly.type
_entity_poly.pdbx_seq_one_letter_code
_entity_poly.pdbx_strand_id
1 'polypeptide(L)' 'MTGYNNIRSAPTVSRPVITFTTDFGLRDPYVASMKGVALSICPDAALVDISHEVPKFDVRAGALIMA' A
#
# COMPACT_ATOMS: atom_id res chain seq x y z
N MET A 1 -1.44 44.82 21.58
CA MET A 1 -0.20 44.52 20.83
C MET A 1 0.53 43.42 21.57
N THR A 2 0.81 42.21 21.09
CA THR A 2 0.48 41.40 19.90
C THR A 2 1.01 40.01 20.26
N GLY A 3 0.36 38.92 19.86
CA GLY A 3 1.04 37.62 19.83
C GLY A 3 0.17 36.40 20.07
N TYR A 4 -0.63 36.03 19.07
CA TYR A 4 -1.21 34.71 18.95
C TYR A 4 -0.10 33.67 18.77
N ASN A 5 0.18 32.83 19.76
CA ASN A 5 1.01 31.64 19.56
C ASN A 5 0.14 30.38 19.72
N ASN A 6 -0.66 30.14 18.68
CA ASN A 6 -1.48 28.95 18.52
C ASN A 6 -0.60 27.86 17.92
N ILE A 7 0.14 27.13 18.76
CA ILE A 7 0.93 25.95 18.40
C ILE A 7 -0.04 24.79 18.14
N ARG A 8 -0.86 24.90 17.09
CA ARG A 8 -1.55 23.73 16.56
C ARG A 8 -0.48 22.92 15.87
N SER A 9 -0.02 21.85 16.53
CA SER A 9 0.67 20.75 15.86
C SER A 9 -0.10 20.45 14.58
N ALA A 10 0.54 20.67 13.42
CA ALA A 10 -0.04 20.31 12.14
C ALA A 10 -0.54 18.85 12.26
N PRO A 11 -1.74 18.52 11.75
CA PRO A 11 -2.21 17.14 11.80
C PRO A 11 -1.13 16.28 11.14
N THR A 12 -0.57 15.33 11.90
CA THR A 12 0.38 14.37 11.35
C THR A 12 -0.39 13.56 10.33
N VAL A 13 -0.29 13.94 9.05
CA VAL A 13 -0.91 13.21 7.96
C VAL A 13 -0.21 11.86 7.94
N SER A 14 -0.82 10.85 8.55
CA SER A 14 -0.28 9.50 8.56
C SER A 14 -0.34 9.01 7.12
N ARG A 15 0.83 8.84 6.50
CA ARG A 15 0.94 8.18 5.20
C ARG A 15 0.38 6.75 5.31
N PRO A 16 -0.75 6.42 4.68
CA PRO A 16 -1.34 5.10 4.80
C PRO A 16 -0.42 4.07 4.12
N VAL A 17 -0.29 2.88 4.71
CA VAL A 17 0.49 1.79 4.13
C VAL A 17 -0.48 0.79 3.49
N ILE A 18 -0.22 0.43 2.23
CA ILE A 18 -0.99 -0.58 1.49
C ILE A 18 -0.03 -1.69 1.09
N THR A 19 -0.28 -2.90 1.58
CA THR A 19 0.50 -4.08 1.25
C THR A 19 -0.15 -4.89 0.13
N PHE A 20 0.64 -5.46 -0.79
CA PHE A 20 0.13 -6.33 -1.85
C PHE A 20 0.65 -7.76 -1.71
N THR A 21 -0.28 -8.72 -1.76
CA THR A 21 -0.01 -10.16 -1.89
C THR A 21 -0.85 -10.73 -3.03
N THR A 22 -0.23 -11.29 -4.08
CA THR A 22 -0.97 -11.84 -5.24
C THR A 22 -0.31 -13.11 -5.81
N ASP A 23 -1.05 -13.85 -6.63
CA ASP A 23 -0.58 -15.02 -7.39
C ASP A 23 -0.32 -14.70 -8.88
N PHE A 24 -0.22 -13.41 -9.22
CA PHE A 24 -0.07 -12.94 -10.60
C PHE A 24 1.31 -13.23 -11.20
N GLY A 25 2.33 -13.35 -10.36
CA GLY A 25 3.72 -13.28 -10.79
C GLY A 25 4.12 -11.87 -11.22
N LEU A 26 5.38 -11.75 -11.65
CA LEU A 26 5.98 -10.50 -12.10
C LEU A 26 6.13 -10.39 -13.63
N ARG A 27 5.67 -11.41 -14.37
CA ARG A 27 5.80 -11.45 -15.84
C ARG A 27 4.78 -10.55 -16.53
N ASP A 28 3.60 -10.43 -15.93
CA ASP A 28 2.47 -9.69 -16.48
C ASP A 28 2.31 -8.33 -15.80
N PRO A 29 1.75 -7.31 -16.47
CA PRO A 29 1.69 -5.94 -15.97
C PRO A 29 0.65 -5.70 -14.84
N TYR A 30 -0.07 -6.75 -14.40
CA TYR A 30 -1.19 -6.61 -13.47
C TYR A 30 -0.81 -5.95 -12.14
N VAL A 31 0.37 -6.27 -11.60
CA VAL A 31 0.88 -5.63 -10.38
C VAL A 31 1.07 -4.13 -10.58
N ALA A 32 1.65 -3.72 -11.71
CA ALA A 32 1.86 -2.31 -12.02
C ALA A 32 0.53 -1.57 -12.19
N SER A 33 -0.44 -2.16 -12.90
CA SER A 33 -1.78 -1.56 -13.07
C SER A 33 -2.49 -1.38 -11.73
N MET A 34 -2.43 -2.37 -10.83
CA MET A 34 -3.04 -2.29 -9.50
C MET A 34 -2.43 -1.16 -8.66
N LYS A 35 -1.09 -1.04 -8.66
CA LYS A 35 -0.39 0.05 -7.97
C LYS A 35 -0.70 1.42 -8.56
N GLY A 36 -0.80 1.51 -9.88
CA GLY A 36 -1.18 2.75 -10.56
C GLY A 36 -2.56 3.25 -10.13
N VAL A 37 -3.54 2.35 -10.06
CA VAL A 37 -4.89 2.69 -9.57
C VAL A 37 -4.85 3.09 -8.09
N ALA A 38 -4.13 2.34 -7.24
CA ALA A 38 -3.99 2.66 -5.82
C ALA A 38 -3.42 4.08 -5.60
N LEU A 39 -2.35 4.44 -6.32
CA LEU A 39 -1.74 5.78 -6.24
C LEU A 39 -2.61 6.87 -6.88
N SER A 40 -3.46 6.54 -7.86
CA SER A 40 -4.43 7.51 -8.39
C SER A 40 -5.51 7.90 -7.38
N ILE A 41 -5.86 6.99 -6.47
CA ILE A 41 -6.87 7.20 -5.42
C ILE A 41 -6.23 7.82 -4.17
N CYS A 42 -5.06 7.31 -3.76
CA CYS A 42 -4.32 7.81 -2.61
C CYS A 42 -2.84 8.02 -2.99
N PRO A 43 -2.48 9.22 -3.48
CA PRO A 43 -1.11 9.52 -3.93
C PRO A 43 -0.05 9.43 -2.83
N ASP A 44 -0.42 9.68 -1.57
CA ASP A 44 0.48 9.67 -0.42
C ASP A 44 0.63 8.28 0.23
N ALA A 45 0.03 7.25 -0.35
CA ALA A 45 0.11 5.89 0.18
C ALA A 45 1.51 5.29 -0.02
N ALA A 46 2.06 4.67 1.03
CA ALA A 46 3.25 3.84 0.93
C ALA A 46 2.85 2.43 0.48
N LEU A 47 3.24 2.06 -0.73
CA LEU A 47 2.96 0.74 -1.30
C LEU A 47 4.09 -0.23 -0.97
N VAL A 48 3.74 -1.41 -0.45
CA VAL A 48 4.71 -2.46 -0.06
C VAL A 48 4.28 -3.80 -0.65
N ASP A 49 5.17 -4.48 -1.34
CA ASP A 49 4.89 -5.85 -1.81
C ASP A 49 5.30 -6.84 -0.73
N ILE A 50 4.39 -7.72 -0.34
CA ILE A 50 4.72 -8.89 0.48
C ILE A 50 5.19 -10.02 -0.44
N SER A 51 4.35 -10.40 -1.42
CA SER A 51 4.72 -11.37 -2.45
C SER A 51 3.78 -11.31 -3.63
N HIS A 52 4.31 -11.44 -4.85
CA HIS A 52 3.52 -11.66 -6.06
C HIS A 52 3.71 -13.07 -6.62
N GLU A 53 4.43 -13.93 -5.91
CA GLU A 53 4.83 -15.27 -6.35
C GLU A 53 4.04 -16.37 -5.64
N VAL A 54 2.85 -16.05 -5.13
CA VAL A 54 1.95 -17.08 -4.61
C VAL A 54 1.63 -18.06 -5.74
N PRO A 55 1.69 -19.39 -5.51
CA PRO A 55 1.29 -20.35 -6.52
C PRO A 55 -0.14 -20.06 -7.01
N LYS A 56 -0.33 -20.15 -8.33
CA LYS A 56 -1.61 -19.80 -8.97
C LYS A 56 -2.76 -20.54 -8.30
N PHE A 57 -3.77 -19.78 -7.88
CA PHE A 57 -5.00 -20.26 -7.24
C PHE A 57 -4.81 -20.92 -5.87
N ASP A 58 -3.62 -20.87 -5.27
CA ASP A 58 -3.36 -21.47 -3.95
C ASP A 58 -3.61 -20.47 -2.82
N VAL A 59 -4.87 -20.40 -2.39
CA VAL A 59 -5.30 -19.55 -1.28
C VAL A 59 -4.63 -19.94 0.04
N ARG A 60 -4.26 -21.21 0.24
CA ARG A 60 -3.62 -21.67 1.49
C ARG A 60 -2.18 -21.18 1.56
N ALA A 61 -1.45 -21.23 0.45
CA ALA A 61 -0.12 -20.64 0.37
C ALA A 61 -0.16 -19.13 0.63
N GLY A 62 -1.13 -18.42 0.05
CA GLY A 62 -1.34 -16.99 0.32
C GLY A 62 -1.62 -16.71 1.80
N ALA A 63 -2.47 -17.51 2.45
CA ALA A 63 -2.76 -17.37 3.88
C ALA A 63 -1.52 -17.64 4.75
N LEU A 64 -0.68 -18.62 4.39
CA LEU A 64 0.57 -18.91 5.10
C LEU A 64 1.58 -17.76 5.00
N ILE A 65 1.66 -17.09 3.85
CA ILE A 65 2.52 -15.92 3.65
C ILE A 65 2.08 -14.73 4.52
N MET A 66 0.79 -14.67 4.88
CA MET A 66 0.20 -13.59 5.68
C MET A 66 -0.03 -13.97 7.16
N ALA A 67 0.34 -15.18 7.56
CA ALA A 67 0.18 -15.67 8.94
C ALA A 67 1.23 -15.07 9.88
#